data_AF-A0A7V9A9W6-F1
#
_entry.id   AF-A0A7V9A9W6-F1
#
_cell.length_a   1.000
_cell.length_b   1.000
_cell.length_c   1.000
_cell.angle_alpha   90.00
_cell.angle_beta   90.00
_cell.angle_gamma   90.00
#
_symmetry.space_group_name_H-M   'P 1'
#
loop_
_entity.id
_entity.type
_entity.pdbx_description
1 polymer ?
#
loop_
_entity_poly.entity_id
_entity_poly.type
_entity_poly.pdbx_seq_one_letter_code
_entity_poly.pdbx_strand_id
1 'polypeptide(L)'
;MQLFFQIVGGVFVALVLFLVVAYLLIRWKMRSWLKSLGDLIAQGLGGGVPPFRIKLTKRSDLDDPDDQWVMDDHRKQFDATVEQFESLGFTKLEDYVAEEIVTPMRVLLDADQSTLGVVYSHPVMGVWCDVVRRYHDGTGWTFGSTKYHGMDIPPFATHKFFPEDSVEEIVRRFREEAPATEMETFNQENFPAYFEKAYAREMDWRIERGGATQDEIRRIADMNGDECTDETVRQIQLQWRAAIHEFLSDRALRRYRKEAELNSFQWDHLQSYGVVVHQRMMAEQLLQVYDEEYYPDVLEEPDDDEDAAELREQRQQWNQRIAELEDALSRGTPQQVFRDMIELKNGSGAPSTQWEFQTSITEPVAADIWTRTYADDGDEDWEEDED
;
A
#
# COMPACT_ATOMS: atom_id res chain seq x y z
N MET A 1 -55.86 -23.28 32.92
CA MET A 1 -55.49 -22.49 31.72
C MET A 1 -54.50 -21.38 32.03
N GLN A 2 -54.70 -20.57 33.07
CA GLN A 2 -53.76 -19.48 33.44
C GLN A 2 -52.31 -19.95 33.68
N LEU A 3 -52.11 -21.08 34.36
CA LEU A 3 -50.78 -21.64 34.63
C LEU A 3 -50.06 -22.10 33.35
N PHE A 4 -50.80 -22.59 32.36
CA PHE A 4 -50.25 -23.04 31.06
C PHE A 4 -49.74 -21.85 30.25
N PHE A 5 -50.51 -20.76 30.17
CA PHE A 5 -50.07 -19.53 29.50
C PHE A 5 -48.89 -18.85 30.20
N GLN A 6 -48.77 -18.95 31.52
CA GLN A 6 -47.60 -18.45 32.25
C GLN A 6 -46.33 -19.27 31.96
N ILE A 7 -46.45 -20.59 31.88
CA ILE A 7 -45.31 -21.47 31.54
C ILE A 7 -44.89 -21.26 30.07
N VAL A 8 -45.85 -21.24 29.14
CA VAL A 8 -45.56 -21.02 27.71
C VAL A 8 -44.99 -19.62 27.47
N GLY A 9 -45.56 -18.59 28.11
CA GLY A 9 -45.05 -17.22 28.05
C GLY A 9 -43.64 -17.09 28.64
N GLY A 10 -43.37 -17.77 29.77
CA GLY A 10 -42.03 -17.79 30.37
C GLY A 10 -40.97 -18.45 29.48
N VAL A 11 -41.32 -19.57 28.83
CA VAL A 11 -40.41 -20.26 27.90
C VAL A 11 -40.15 -19.43 26.65
N PHE A 12 -41.18 -18.77 26.11
CA PHE A 12 -41.03 -17.89 24.95
C PHE A 12 -40.12 -16.69 25.25
N VAL A 13 -40.32 -16.02 26.39
CA VAL A 13 -39.46 -14.90 26.82
C VAL A 13 -38.02 -15.36 27.05
N ALA A 14 -37.81 -16.54 27.65
CA ALA A 14 -36.48 -17.09 27.85
C ALA A 14 -35.76 -17.44 26.52
N LEU A 15 -36.50 -17.97 25.54
CA LEU A 15 -35.96 -18.24 24.20
C LEU A 15 -35.55 -16.95 23.48
N VAL A 16 -36.40 -15.92 23.52
CA VAL A 16 -36.09 -14.61 22.92
C VAL A 16 -34.86 -13.99 23.59
N LEU A 17 -34.79 -14.00 24.92
CA LEU A 17 -33.61 -13.53 25.66
C LEU A 17 -32.34 -14.31 25.29
N PHE A 18 -32.44 -15.64 25.14
CA PHE A 18 -31.31 -16.47 24.73
C PHE A 18 -30.82 -16.11 23.32
N LEU A 19 -31.72 -15.90 22.36
CA LEU A 19 -31.37 -15.49 21.00
C LEU A 19 -30.74 -14.09 20.98
N VAL A 20 -31.26 -13.14 21.77
CA VAL A 20 -30.67 -11.80 21.90
C VAL A 20 -29.26 -11.88 22.51
N VAL A 21 -29.06 -12.69 23.55
CA VAL A 21 -27.73 -12.87 24.15
C VAL A 21 -26.77 -13.58 23.19
N ALA A 22 -27.23 -14.60 22.48
CA ALA A 22 -26.43 -15.30 21.47
C ALA A 22 -26.00 -14.34 20.33
N TYR A 23 -26.93 -13.54 19.82
CA TYR A 23 -26.66 -12.49 18.83
C TYR A 23 -25.65 -11.46 19.35
N LEU A 24 -25.84 -10.97 20.58
CA LEU A 24 -24.90 -10.02 21.19
C LEU A 24 -23.51 -10.63 21.38
N LEU A 25 -23.41 -11.92 21.74
CA LEU A 25 -22.12 -12.61 21.89
C LEU A 25 -21.44 -12.86 20.54
N ILE A 26 -22.19 -13.21 19.49
CA ILE A 26 -21.69 -13.36 18.12
C ILE A 26 -21.21 -12.00 17.60
N ARG A 27 -22.03 -10.95 17.73
CA ARG A 27 -21.68 -9.58 17.34
C ARG A 27 -20.48 -9.04 18.10
N TRP A 28 -20.35 -9.34 19.40
CA TRP A 28 -19.22 -8.91 20.20
C TRP A 28 -17.93 -9.66 19.84
N LYS A 29 -18.01 -10.96 19.56
CA LYS A 29 -16.87 -11.78 19.13
C LYS A 29 -16.43 -11.47 17.70
N MET A 30 -17.37 -11.19 16.79
CA MET A 30 -17.06 -10.69 15.44
C MET A 30 -16.44 -9.30 15.49
N ARG A 31 -16.93 -8.39 16.33
CA ARG A 31 -16.29 -7.07 16.51
C ARG A 31 -14.89 -7.17 17.10
N SER A 32 -14.63 -8.09 18.03
CA SER A 32 -13.27 -8.27 18.55
C SER A 32 -12.35 -8.92 17.52
N TRP A 33 -12.87 -9.83 16.69
CA TRP A 33 -12.14 -10.48 15.61
C TRP A 33 -11.83 -9.53 14.44
N LEU A 34 -12.78 -8.66 14.06
CA LEU A 34 -12.61 -7.60 13.05
C LEU A 34 -11.67 -6.49 13.54
N LYS A 35 -11.70 -6.15 14.83
CA LYS A 35 -10.68 -5.27 15.42
C LYS A 35 -9.31 -5.93 15.42
N SER A 36 -9.20 -7.22 15.74
CA SER A 36 -7.92 -7.90 15.58
C SER A 36 -7.49 -8.02 14.13
N LEU A 37 -8.40 -8.09 13.14
CA LEU A 37 -8.05 -8.13 11.72
C LEU A 37 -7.62 -6.74 11.20
N GLY A 38 -8.32 -5.68 11.62
CA GLY A 38 -7.96 -4.29 11.34
C GLY A 38 -6.69 -3.84 12.06
N ASP A 39 -6.48 -4.28 13.30
CA ASP A 39 -5.24 -4.08 14.06
C ASP A 39 -4.13 -5.00 13.52
N LEU A 40 -4.43 -6.16 12.94
CA LEU A 40 -3.47 -7.00 12.22
C LEU A 40 -3.05 -6.39 10.88
N ILE A 41 -3.96 -5.75 10.16
CA ILE A 41 -3.65 -4.96 8.98
C ILE A 41 -2.88 -3.68 9.38
N ALA A 42 -3.22 -3.05 10.50
CA ALA A 42 -2.56 -1.83 10.97
C ALA A 42 -1.21 -2.06 11.68
N GLN A 43 -0.99 -3.22 12.32
CA GLN A 43 0.16 -3.45 13.21
C GLN A 43 0.95 -4.74 12.94
N GLY A 44 0.47 -5.69 12.11
CA GLY A 44 1.10 -7.00 11.97
C GLY A 44 1.49 -7.40 10.55
N LEU A 45 0.55 -7.37 9.59
CA LEU A 45 0.69 -8.02 8.27
C LEU A 45 1.03 -7.08 7.11
N GLY A 46 0.95 -5.77 7.29
CA GLY A 46 1.13 -4.82 6.20
C GLY A 46 0.30 -3.57 6.46
N GLY A 47 0.90 -2.60 7.14
CA GLY A 47 0.38 -1.24 7.20
C GLY A 47 0.29 -0.66 5.79
N GLY A 48 -0.82 -0.96 5.11
CA GLY A 48 -1.04 -0.60 3.71
C GLY A 48 0.07 -1.08 2.76
N VAL A 49 -0.09 -0.71 1.50
CA VAL A 49 1.01 -0.73 0.54
C VAL A 49 1.92 0.45 0.89
N PRO A 50 3.22 0.24 1.16
CA PRO A 50 4.12 1.36 1.46
C PRO A 50 4.16 2.32 0.26
N PRO A 51 4.44 3.62 0.48
CA PRO A 51 4.54 4.56 -0.63
C PRO A 51 5.67 4.10 -1.57
N PHE A 52 5.46 4.11 -2.88
CA PHE A 52 6.50 3.62 -3.79
C PHE A 52 7.66 4.60 -3.99
N ARG A 53 7.48 5.84 -3.55
CA ARG A 53 8.46 6.90 -3.56
C ARG A 53 8.41 7.61 -2.24
N ILE A 54 9.58 8.05 -1.80
CA ILE A 54 9.72 8.86 -0.62
C ILE A 54 10.57 10.08 -0.94
N LYS A 55 10.38 11.13 -0.15
CA LYS A 55 11.20 12.32 -0.16
C LYS A 55 11.79 12.58 1.22
N LEU A 56 13.08 12.87 1.25
CA LEU A 56 13.74 13.34 2.45
C LEU A 56 13.76 14.86 2.49
N THR A 57 13.19 15.40 3.56
CA THR A 57 13.29 16.83 3.87
C THR A 57 14.19 17.01 5.07
N LYS A 58 15.12 17.96 4.98
CA LYS A 58 15.99 18.28 6.11
C LYS A 58 15.13 18.79 7.25
N ARG A 59 15.48 18.38 8.46
CA ARG A 59 14.79 18.82 9.66
C ARG A 59 14.79 20.34 9.80
N SER A 60 15.92 20.97 9.48
CA SER A 60 16.09 22.42 9.52
C SER A 60 15.16 23.22 8.61
N ASP A 61 14.58 22.55 7.61
CA ASP A 61 13.72 23.19 6.60
C ASP A 61 12.24 23.08 6.98
N LEU A 62 11.93 22.43 8.10
CA LEU A 62 10.58 22.28 8.64
C LEU A 62 10.31 23.35 9.70
N ASP A 63 9.12 23.93 9.68
CA ASP A 63 8.68 25.01 10.58
C ASP A 63 8.12 24.48 11.92
N ASP A 64 8.67 23.41 12.46
CA ASP A 64 8.18 22.78 13.69
C ASP A 64 9.22 22.70 14.82
N PRO A 65 8.77 22.70 16.09
CA PRO A 65 9.67 22.83 17.22
C PRO A 65 10.70 21.69 17.32
N ASP A 66 11.97 22.02 17.61
CA ASP A 66 13.07 21.05 17.76
C ASP A 66 12.80 19.95 18.80
N ASP A 67 11.93 20.21 19.77
CA ASP A 67 11.59 19.27 20.84
C ASP A 67 10.50 18.27 20.46
N GLN A 68 9.81 18.44 19.32
CA GLN A 68 8.63 17.65 18.95
C GLN A 68 8.83 16.71 17.76
N TRP A 69 10.02 16.72 17.15
CA TRP A 69 10.26 15.95 15.93
C TRP A 69 10.40 14.45 16.18
N VAL A 70 10.82 14.04 17.37
CA VAL A 70 10.83 12.64 17.80
C VAL A 70 9.86 12.54 18.96
N MET A 71 8.99 11.53 18.93
CA MET A 71 7.98 11.32 19.96
C MET A 71 8.62 11.22 21.36
N ASP A 72 7.97 11.80 22.37
CA ASP A 72 8.51 11.91 23.73
C ASP A 72 8.91 10.56 24.33
N ASP A 73 8.12 9.52 24.06
CA ASP A 73 8.36 8.15 24.51
C ASP A 73 9.53 7.46 23.77
N HIS A 74 9.81 7.88 22.54
CA HIS A 74 10.95 7.40 21.74
C HIS A 74 12.24 8.17 22.00
N ARG A 75 12.14 9.44 22.44
CA ARG A 75 13.27 10.39 22.56
C ARG A 75 14.48 9.80 23.27
N LYS A 76 14.27 9.19 24.44
CA LYS A 76 15.35 8.60 25.24
C LYS A 76 16.08 7.47 24.52
N GLN A 77 15.35 6.57 23.87
CA GLN A 77 15.94 5.45 23.13
C GLN A 77 16.64 5.94 21.87
N PHE A 78 16.05 6.90 21.16
CA PHE A 78 16.63 7.52 19.98
C PHE A 78 17.97 8.17 20.32
N ASP A 79 18.03 9.04 21.34
CA ASP A 79 19.26 9.71 21.74
C ASP A 79 20.32 8.72 22.23
N ALA A 80 19.95 7.72 23.04
CA ALA A 80 20.88 6.69 23.48
C ALA A 80 21.46 5.86 22.32
N THR A 81 20.69 5.62 21.27
CA THR A 81 21.14 4.91 20.06
C THR A 81 22.11 5.77 19.25
N VAL A 82 21.82 7.07 19.14
CA VAL A 82 22.71 8.06 18.51
C VAL A 82 24.03 8.16 19.25
N GLU A 83 24.01 8.29 20.59
CA GLU A 83 25.22 8.34 21.43
C GLU A 83 26.08 7.08 21.27
N GLN A 84 25.47 5.90 21.09
CA GLN A 84 26.21 4.67 20.80
C GLN A 84 26.95 4.75 19.47
N PHE A 85 26.31 5.21 18.39
CA PHE A 85 27.00 5.43 17.11
C PHE A 85 28.16 6.43 17.25
N GLU A 86 27.94 7.55 17.95
CA GLU A 86 28.97 8.56 18.18
C GLU A 86 30.17 8.00 18.93
N SER A 87 29.94 7.15 19.94
CA SER A 87 31.01 6.46 20.68
C SER A 87 31.84 5.50 19.81
N LEU A 88 31.29 5.05 18.68
CA LEU A 88 31.93 4.15 17.70
C LEU A 88 32.64 4.90 16.57
N GLY A 89 32.71 6.23 16.65
CA GLY A 89 33.41 7.10 15.70
C GLY A 89 32.53 7.66 14.58
N PHE A 90 31.22 7.42 14.59
CA PHE A 90 30.32 8.06 13.64
C PHE A 90 30.10 9.52 14.04
N THR A 91 29.91 10.38 13.04
CA THR A 91 29.61 11.80 13.25
C THR A 91 28.28 12.14 12.60
N LYS A 92 27.49 13.02 13.21
CA LYS A 92 26.21 13.44 12.63
C LYS A 92 26.43 14.01 11.24
N LEU A 93 25.75 13.42 10.26
CA LEU A 93 25.68 13.95 8.91
C LEU A 93 24.58 15.01 8.85
N GLU A 94 23.33 14.63 9.14
CA GLU A 94 22.16 15.51 9.12
C GLU A 94 20.94 14.82 9.77
N ASP A 95 19.94 15.62 10.14
CA ASP A 95 18.62 15.16 10.58
C ASP A 95 17.60 15.33 9.43
N TYR A 96 16.84 14.27 9.13
CA TYR A 96 15.83 14.27 8.06
C TYR A 96 14.49 13.74 8.54
N VAL A 97 13.45 14.00 7.75
CA VAL A 97 12.15 13.33 7.84
C VAL A 97 11.84 12.72 6.48
N ALA A 98 11.47 11.44 6.46
CA ALA A 98 10.83 10.84 5.28
C ALA A 98 9.34 11.19 5.33
N GLU A 99 8.88 12.05 4.42
CA GLU A 99 7.56 12.72 4.51
C GLU A 99 6.40 11.73 4.44
N GLU A 100 6.43 10.81 3.47
CA GLU A 100 5.32 9.91 3.16
C GLU A 100 5.08 8.83 4.21
N ILE A 101 6.08 8.55 5.04
CA ILE A 101 6.00 7.61 6.17
C ILE A 101 6.18 8.30 7.52
N VAL A 102 6.19 9.64 7.55
CA VAL A 102 6.34 10.49 8.74
C VAL A 102 7.40 9.95 9.71
N THR A 103 8.57 9.61 9.16
CA THR A 103 9.64 8.94 9.92
C THR A 103 10.83 9.88 10.08
N PRO A 104 10.97 10.52 11.25
CA PRO A 104 12.19 11.16 11.71
C PRO A 104 13.38 10.22 11.66
N MET A 105 14.50 10.72 11.15
CA MET A 105 15.77 9.99 11.16
C MET A 105 16.98 10.89 11.43
N ARG A 106 17.93 10.38 12.20
CA ARG A 106 19.28 10.95 12.32
C ARG A 106 20.24 10.10 11.52
N VAL A 107 20.96 10.74 10.61
CA VAL A 107 21.98 10.10 9.77
C VAL A 107 23.35 10.44 10.32
N LEU A 108 24.17 9.43 10.54
CA LEU A 108 25.55 9.54 10.99
C LEU A 108 26.49 8.88 9.99
N LEU A 109 27.73 9.35 9.92
CA LEU A 109 28.74 8.89 8.97
C LEU A 109 30.04 8.54 9.69
N ASP A 110 30.51 7.31 9.47
CA ASP A 110 31.91 6.91 9.63
C ASP A 110 32.62 7.21 8.31
N ALA A 111 33.32 8.34 8.25
CA ALA A 111 33.94 8.84 7.03
C ALA A 111 35.11 7.96 6.55
N ASP A 112 35.84 7.35 7.49
CA ASP A 112 37.00 6.50 7.17
C ASP A 112 36.56 5.22 6.44
N GLN A 113 35.37 4.72 6.77
CA GLN A 113 34.81 3.50 6.19
C GLN A 113 33.63 3.74 5.26
N SER A 114 33.32 5.00 4.94
CA SER A 114 32.15 5.39 4.13
C SER A 114 30.87 4.62 4.52
N THR A 115 30.65 4.49 5.83
CA THR A 115 29.57 3.68 6.40
C THR A 115 28.59 4.60 7.11
N LEU A 116 27.31 4.42 6.82
CA LEU A 116 26.23 5.21 7.38
C LEU A 116 25.64 4.47 8.58
N GLY A 117 25.40 5.19 9.67
CA GLY A 117 24.50 4.78 10.74
C GLY A 117 23.23 5.61 10.61
N VAL A 118 22.07 4.98 10.57
CA VAL A 118 20.79 5.69 10.51
C VAL A 118 19.93 5.26 11.68
N VAL A 119 19.47 6.22 12.48
CA VAL A 119 18.56 5.97 13.61
C VAL A 119 17.21 6.55 13.25
N TYR A 120 16.18 5.72 13.33
CA TYR A 120 14.81 6.07 12.97
C TYR A 120 13.91 6.12 14.20
N SER A 121 12.83 6.90 14.13
CA SER A 121 11.72 6.85 15.07
C SER A 121 10.41 6.83 14.28
N HIS A 122 9.65 5.75 14.39
CA HIS A 122 8.33 5.64 13.75
C HIS A 122 7.24 5.44 14.81
N PRO A 123 6.06 6.07 14.69
CA PRO A 123 4.99 5.97 15.68
C PRO A 123 4.54 4.55 16.03
N VAL A 124 4.66 3.62 15.07
CA VAL A 124 4.22 2.22 15.25
C VAL A 124 5.39 1.27 15.51
N MET A 125 6.54 1.50 14.88
CA MET A 125 7.68 0.56 14.95
C MET A 125 8.66 0.89 16.08
N GLY A 126 8.51 2.04 16.73
CA GLY A 126 9.43 2.50 17.75
C GLY A 126 10.73 3.04 17.15
N VAL A 127 11.82 2.88 17.91
CA VAL A 127 13.16 3.28 17.50
C VAL A 127 13.95 2.06 17.03
N TRP A 128 14.57 2.17 15.86
CA TRP A 128 15.53 1.19 15.36
C TRP A 128 16.68 1.89 14.65
N CYS A 129 17.72 1.13 14.32
CA CYS A 129 18.81 1.64 13.52
C CYS A 129 19.27 0.66 12.44
N ASP A 130 19.88 1.23 11.42
CA ASP A 130 20.55 0.52 10.34
C ASP A 130 22.01 0.96 10.21
N VAL A 131 22.89 0.02 9.88
CA VAL A 131 24.26 0.24 9.43
C VAL A 131 24.34 -0.09 7.95
N VAL A 132 24.70 0.91 7.13
CA VAL A 132 24.55 0.83 5.68
C VAL A 132 25.84 1.18 4.96
N ARG A 133 26.15 0.40 3.91
CA ARG A 133 27.20 0.69 2.93
C ARG A 133 26.71 0.36 1.53
N ARG A 134 27.14 1.15 0.56
CA ARG A 134 26.83 0.96 -0.85
C ARG A 134 28.09 1.00 -1.68
N TYR A 135 27.95 0.43 -2.87
CA TYR A 135 29.06 0.18 -3.75
C TYR A 135 28.78 0.74 -5.15
N HIS A 136 29.85 1.07 -5.88
CA HIS A 136 29.76 1.61 -7.23
C HIS A 136 29.09 0.67 -8.24
N ASP A 137 29.08 -0.65 -7.97
CA ASP A 137 28.34 -1.64 -8.77
C ASP A 137 26.81 -1.58 -8.56
N GLY A 138 26.36 -0.71 -7.65
CA GLY A 138 24.97 -0.51 -7.30
C GLY A 138 24.43 -1.50 -6.27
N THR A 139 25.25 -2.39 -5.71
CA THR A 139 24.82 -3.26 -4.61
C THR A 139 24.84 -2.53 -3.27
N GLY A 140 24.24 -3.13 -2.24
CA GLY A 140 24.27 -2.57 -0.89
C GLY A 140 24.14 -3.58 0.21
N TRP A 141 24.66 -3.20 1.37
CA TRP A 141 24.62 -3.98 2.59
C TRP A 141 23.97 -3.13 3.68
N THR A 142 22.98 -3.72 4.36
CA THR A 142 22.23 -3.11 5.46
C THR A 142 22.13 -4.10 6.60
N PHE A 143 22.71 -3.79 7.76
CA PHE A 143 22.50 -4.55 8.99
C PHE A 143 21.63 -3.72 9.93
N GLY A 144 20.47 -4.23 10.30
CA GLY A 144 19.48 -3.50 11.07
C GLY A 144 19.21 -4.12 12.45
N SER A 145 18.80 -3.29 13.40
CA SER A 145 18.31 -3.72 14.72
C SER A 145 16.84 -4.15 14.70
N THR A 146 16.22 -4.21 13.52
CA THR A 146 14.83 -4.65 13.36
C THR A 146 14.75 -6.17 13.31
N LYS A 147 13.56 -6.71 13.63
CA LYS A 147 13.25 -8.11 13.33
C LYS A 147 13.09 -8.29 11.83
N TYR A 148 13.42 -9.47 11.32
CA TYR A 148 13.08 -9.82 9.95
C TYR A 148 11.56 -9.65 9.76
N HIS A 149 11.17 -9.02 8.67
CA HIS A 149 9.78 -8.65 8.38
C HIS A 149 9.11 -9.59 7.36
N GLY A 150 9.69 -10.76 7.09
CA GLY A 150 9.08 -11.78 6.21
C GLY A 150 9.09 -11.49 4.71
N MET A 151 9.43 -10.28 4.27
CA MET A 151 9.49 -9.95 2.82
C MET A 151 10.81 -10.43 2.20
N ASP A 152 10.80 -10.64 0.90
CA ASP A 152 11.98 -10.96 0.12
C ASP A 152 12.88 -9.74 -0.04
N ILE A 153 14.18 -10.02 -0.19
CA ILE A 153 15.25 -9.03 -0.39
C ILE A 153 15.64 -9.08 -1.87
N PRO A 154 15.75 -7.93 -2.57
CA PRO A 154 16.16 -7.91 -3.97
C PRO A 154 17.59 -8.45 -4.16
N PRO A 155 17.93 -9.01 -5.34
CA PRO A 155 19.23 -9.64 -5.58
C PRO A 155 20.43 -8.67 -5.52
N PHE A 156 20.18 -7.36 -5.58
CA PHE A 156 21.20 -6.31 -5.44
C PHE A 156 21.40 -5.83 -4.00
N ALA A 157 20.71 -6.40 -3.02
CA ALA A 157 20.80 -6.00 -1.62
C ALA A 157 21.14 -7.19 -0.72
N THR A 158 21.92 -6.92 0.33
CA THR A 158 22.18 -7.85 1.44
C THR A 158 21.64 -7.22 2.71
N HIS A 159 20.52 -7.74 3.23
CA HIS A 159 19.96 -7.29 4.50
C HIS A 159 20.14 -8.37 5.56
N LYS A 160 20.60 -7.97 6.75
CA LYS A 160 20.68 -8.85 7.94
C LYS A 160 20.05 -8.16 9.14
N PHE A 161 19.40 -8.95 9.98
CA PHE A 161 18.51 -8.49 11.04
C PHE A 161 19.04 -9.00 12.38
N PHE A 162 19.35 -8.08 13.30
CA PHE A 162 19.95 -8.37 14.60
C PHE A 162 19.16 -7.68 15.73
N PRO A 163 17.89 -8.09 15.97
CA PRO A 163 17.01 -7.41 16.92
C PRO A 163 17.44 -7.47 18.39
N GLU A 164 18.32 -8.41 18.73
CA GLU A 164 18.80 -8.62 20.10
C GLU A 164 20.24 -8.10 20.32
N ASP A 165 20.92 -7.66 19.26
CA ASP A 165 22.31 -7.17 19.34
C ASP A 165 22.33 -5.67 19.68
N SER A 166 23.38 -5.23 20.38
CA SER A 166 23.64 -3.79 20.58
C SER A 166 24.15 -3.14 19.30
N VAL A 167 24.07 -1.80 19.20
CA VAL A 167 24.63 -1.04 18.06
C VAL A 167 26.11 -1.36 17.86
N GLU A 168 26.88 -1.46 18.95
CA GLU A 168 28.30 -1.85 18.91
C GLU A 168 28.52 -3.20 18.23
N GLU A 169 27.72 -4.21 18.57
CA GLU A 169 27.84 -5.54 18.01
C GLU A 169 27.41 -5.57 16.53
N ILE A 170 26.33 -4.86 16.17
CA ILE A 170 25.88 -4.72 14.77
C ILE A 170 26.97 -4.05 13.93
N VAL A 171 27.54 -2.93 14.39
CA VAL A 171 28.64 -2.23 13.71
C VAL A 171 29.87 -3.12 13.59
N ARG A 172 30.26 -3.83 14.66
CA ARG A 172 31.40 -4.76 14.65
C ARG A 172 31.22 -5.84 13.57
N ARG A 173 30.07 -6.53 13.55
CA ARG A 173 29.73 -7.53 12.52
C ARG A 173 29.74 -6.92 11.13
N PHE A 174 29.14 -5.75 10.96
CA PHE A 174 29.09 -5.06 9.68
C PHE A 174 30.50 -4.79 9.12
N ARG A 175 31.41 -4.31 9.97
CA ARG A 175 32.80 -4.03 9.59
C ARG A 175 33.58 -5.30 9.22
N GLU A 176 33.26 -6.43 9.82
CA GLU A 176 33.89 -7.72 9.54
C GLU A 176 33.38 -8.37 8.25
N GLU A 177 32.09 -8.23 7.95
CA GLU A 177 31.43 -8.97 6.88
C GLU A 177 31.23 -8.16 5.59
N ALA A 178 30.94 -6.85 5.70
CA ALA A 178 30.65 -6.02 4.54
C ALA A 178 31.95 -5.68 3.78
N PRO A 179 31.98 -5.84 2.44
CA PRO A 179 33.13 -5.45 1.62
C PRO A 179 33.61 -4.03 1.91
N ALA A 180 34.92 -3.82 2.05
CA ALA A 180 35.53 -2.53 2.40
C ALA A 180 36.13 -1.80 1.18
N THR A 181 35.78 -2.21 -0.03
CA THR A 181 36.31 -1.67 -1.30
C THR A 181 35.18 -1.17 -2.18
N GLU A 182 35.49 -0.24 -3.09
CA GLU A 182 34.54 0.31 -4.08
C GLU A 182 33.27 0.94 -3.47
N MET A 183 33.42 1.55 -2.30
CA MET A 183 32.34 2.16 -1.55
C MET A 183 31.97 3.53 -2.12
N GLU A 184 30.68 3.83 -2.15
CA GLU A 184 30.18 5.18 -2.40
C GLU A 184 30.52 6.11 -1.23
N THR A 185 30.84 7.37 -1.53
CA THR A 185 31.09 8.39 -0.51
C THR A 185 29.85 9.25 -0.28
N PHE A 186 29.55 9.57 0.98
CA PHE A 186 28.36 10.34 1.35
C PHE A 186 28.70 11.70 1.93
N ASN A 187 27.84 12.67 1.66
CA ASN A 187 27.80 13.98 2.29
C ASN A 187 26.35 14.46 2.40
N GLN A 188 26.13 15.62 3.04
CA GLN A 188 24.78 16.17 3.24
C GLN A 188 24.04 16.49 1.93
N GLU A 189 24.77 16.76 0.84
CA GLU A 189 24.20 17.16 -0.45
C GLU A 189 23.76 15.93 -1.26
N ASN A 190 24.53 14.84 -1.24
CA ASN A 190 24.25 13.66 -2.06
C ASN A 190 23.42 12.59 -1.34
N PHE A 191 23.39 12.59 0.00
CA PHE A 191 22.70 11.56 0.78
C PHE A 191 21.20 11.48 0.47
N PRO A 192 20.41 12.58 0.41
CA PRO A 192 18.98 12.51 0.11
C PRO A 192 18.68 11.83 -1.21
N ALA A 193 19.28 12.31 -2.30
CA ALA A 193 19.09 11.75 -3.64
C ALA A 193 19.50 10.27 -3.70
N TYR A 194 20.54 9.89 -2.96
CA TYR A 194 20.95 8.51 -2.84
C TYR A 194 19.92 7.65 -2.08
N PHE A 195 19.45 8.09 -0.92
CA PHE A 195 18.49 7.35 -0.09
C PHE A 195 17.18 7.12 -0.84
N GLU A 196 16.63 8.19 -1.43
CA GLU A 196 15.40 8.16 -2.22
C GLU A 196 15.54 7.23 -3.44
N LYS A 197 16.69 7.27 -4.13
CA LYS A 197 16.97 6.37 -5.27
C LYS A 197 17.09 4.91 -4.83
N ALA A 198 17.72 4.64 -3.70
CA ALA A 198 17.85 3.29 -3.16
C ALA A 198 16.49 2.71 -2.79
N TYR A 199 15.65 3.50 -2.10
CA TYR A 199 14.28 3.14 -1.77
C TYR A 199 13.42 2.91 -3.02
N ALA A 200 13.44 3.85 -3.97
CA ALA A 200 12.71 3.75 -5.22
C ALA A 200 13.10 2.51 -6.02
N ARG A 201 14.38 2.13 -6.03
CA ARG A 201 14.85 0.91 -6.72
C ARG A 201 14.31 -0.36 -6.08
N GLU A 202 14.25 -0.43 -4.75
CA GLU A 202 13.62 -1.58 -4.07
C GLU A 202 12.12 -1.65 -4.39
N MET A 203 11.41 -0.51 -4.33
CA MET A 203 9.99 -0.45 -4.65
C MET A 203 9.72 -0.79 -6.12
N ASP A 204 10.56 -0.34 -7.05
CA ASP A 204 10.45 -0.68 -8.48
C ASP A 204 10.60 -2.18 -8.71
N TRP A 205 11.54 -2.83 -8.02
CA TRP A 205 11.67 -4.29 -8.06
C TRP A 205 10.43 -5.00 -7.51
N ARG A 206 9.77 -4.47 -6.46
CA ARG A 206 8.49 -5.01 -5.97
C ARG A 206 7.36 -4.79 -6.98
N ILE A 207 7.27 -3.60 -7.57
CA ILE A 207 6.29 -3.26 -8.61
C ILE A 207 6.45 -4.18 -9.84
N GLU A 208 7.68 -4.50 -10.23
CA GLU A 208 7.99 -5.45 -11.32
C GLU A 208 7.46 -6.86 -11.06
N ARG A 209 7.35 -7.28 -9.80
CA ARG A 209 6.80 -8.58 -9.39
C ARG A 209 5.30 -8.56 -9.16
N GLY A 210 4.64 -7.40 -9.30
CA GLY A 210 3.22 -7.24 -8.99
C GLY A 210 2.93 -7.05 -7.50
N GLY A 211 3.94 -6.65 -6.71
CA GLY A 211 3.81 -6.39 -5.27
C GLY A 211 4.24 -7.55 -4.40
N ALA A 212 3.60 -7.69 -3.23
CA ALA A 212 3.87 -8.79 -2.30
C ALA A 212 3.40 -10.14 -2.88
N THR A 213 4.27 -11.14 -2.82
CA THR A 213 3.95 -12.49 -3.26
C THR A 213 3.15 -13.26 -2.22
N GLN A 214 2.46 -14.31 -2.66
CA GLN A 214 1.73 -15.21 -1.76
C GLN A 214 2.65 -15.80 -0.67
N ASP A 215 3.88 -16.16 -1.01
CA ASP A 215 4.84 -16.75 -0.07
C ASP A 215 5.34 -15.72 0.95
N GLU A 216 5.53 -14.46 0.55
CA GLU A 216 5.80 -13.36 1.49
C GLU A 216 4.62 -13.17 2.44
N ILE A 217 3.40 -13.06 1.91
CA ILE A 217 2.18 -12.83 2.71
C ILE A 217 1.98 -13.94 3.75
N ARG A 218 2.06 -15.21 3.33
CA ARG A 218 1.89 -16.36 4.23
C ARG A 218 3.00 -16.44 5.28
N ARG A 219 4.24 -16.12 4.91
CA ARG A 219 5.37 -16.10 5.83
C ARG A 219 5.21 -15.02 6.89
N ILE A 220 4.74 -13.84 6.53
CA ILE A 220 4.48 -12.76 7.48
C ILE A 220 3.36 -13.17 8.44
N ALA A 221 2.28 -13.78 7.92
CA ALA A 221 1.20 -14.30 8.74
C ALA A 221 1.66 -15.37 9.74
N ASP A 222 2.46 -16.34 9.29
CA ASP A 222 3.05 -17.35 10.17
C ASP A 222 3.94 -16.72 11.26
N MET A 223 4.75 -15.71 10.89
CA MET A 223 5.63 -15.01 11.83
C MET A 223 4.87 -14.24 12.92
N ASN A 224 3.66 -13.77 12.63
CA ASN A 224 2.79 -13.07 13.57
C ASN A 224 1.85 -14.01 14.34
N GLY A 225 1.75 -15.28 13.92
CA GLY A 225 0.82 -16.24 14.50
C GLY A 225 -0.62 -16.07 14.01
N ASP A 226 -0.80 -15.48 12.83
CA ASP A 226 -2.11 -15.19 12.23
C ASP A 226 -2.57 -16.29 11.29
N GLU A 227 -3.89 -16.45 11.20
CA GLU A 227 -4.49 -17.32 10.19
C GLU A 227 -4.42 -16.66 8.81
N CYS A 228 -3.68 -17.27 7.88
CA CYS A 228 -3.56 -16.80 6.50
C CYS A 228 -4.43 -17.63 5.57
N THR A 229 -5.64 -17.14 5.29
CA THR A 229 -6.54 -17.77 4.32
C THR A 229 -6.18 -17.38 2.89
N ASP A 230 -6.61 -18.17 1.91
CA ASP A 230 -6.43 -17.82 0.48
C ASP A 230 -7.10 -16.48 0.13
N GLU A 231 -8.22 -16.18 0.78
CA GLU A 231 -8.91 -14.90 0.64
C GLU A 231 -8.06 -13.75 1.20
N THR A 232 -7.44 -13.91 2.37
CA THR A 232 -6.51 -12.92 2.93
C THR A 232 -5.35 -12.64 1.98
N VAL A 233 -4.77 -13.69 1.37
CA VAL A 233 -3.71 -13.53 0.37
C VAL A 233 -4.21 -12.74 -0.84
N ARG A 234 -5.37 -13.12 -1.38
CA ARG A 234 -5.98 -12.44 -2.54
C ARG A 234 -6.19 -10.96 -2.25
N GLN A 235 -6.76 -10.62 -1.09
CA GLN A 235 -7.05 -9.24 -0.69
C GLN A 235 -5.78 -8.38 -0.59
N ILE A 236 -4.72 -8.89 0.06
CA ILE A 236 -3.45 -8.16 0.13
C ILE A 236 -2.85 -7.96 -1.27
N GLN A 237 -2.93 -8.96 -2.14
CA GLN A 237 -2.47 -8.83 -3.53
C GLN A 237 -3.31 -7.81 -4.32
N LEU A 238 -4.63 -7.77 -4.13
CA LEU A 238 -5.50 -6.78 -4.75
C LEU A 238 -5.14 -5.36 -4.32
N GLN A 239 -4.89 -5.14 -3.02
CA GLN A 239 -4.43 -3.84 -2.49
C GLN A 239 -3.10 -3.41 -3.13
N TRP A 240 -2.10 -4.30 -3.19
CA TRP A 240 -0.83 -4.02 -3.88
C TRP A 240 -1.04 -3.68 -5.35
N ARG A 241 -1.85 -4.45 -6.06
CA ARG A 241 -2.17 -4.20 -7.47
C ARG A 241 -2.87 -2.86 -7.66
N ALA A 242 -3.86 -2.54 -6.84
CA ALA A 242 -4.57 -1.26 -6.90
C ALA A 242 -3.62 -0.08 -6.71
N ALA A 243 -2.76 -0.12 -5.67
CA ALA A 243 -1.75 0.91 -5.45
C ALA A 243 -0.76 1.02 -6.62
N ILE A 244 -0.27 -0.12 -7.14
CA ILE A 244 0.64 -0.14 -8.31
C ILE A 244 -0.03 0.51 -9.52
N HIS A 245 -1.31 0.20 -9.76
CA HIS A 245 -2.08 0.79 -10.85
C HIS A 245 -2.17 2.31 -10.69
N GLU A 246 -2.62 2.79 -9.53
CA GLU A 246 -2.73 4.21 -9.24
C GLU A 246 -1.39 4.93 -9.47
N PHE A 247 -0.29 4.36 -8.96
CA PHE A 247 1.04 4.92 -9.12
C PHE A 247 1.49 4.99 -10.59
N LEU A 248 1.27 3.95 -11.37
CA LEU A 248 1.64 3.93 -12.79
C LEU A 248 0.75 4.88 -13.60
N SER A 249 -0.54 4.95 -13.28
CA SER A 249 -1.52 5.84 -13.90
C SER A 249 -1.20 7.31 -13.65
N ASP A 250 -0.91 7.71 -12.41
CA ASP A 250 -0.50 9.09 -12.10
C ASP A 250 0.77 9.49 -12.88
N ARG A 251 1.77 8.60 -12.96
CA ARG A 251 2.99 8.89 -13.73
C ARG A 251 2.72 8.99 -15.22
N ALA A 252 1.85 8.14 -15.77
CA ALA A 252 1.42 8.20 -17.15
C ALA A 252 0.71 9.53 -17.46
N LEU A 253 -0.25 9.95 -16.63
CA LEU A 253 -0.95 11.22 -16.78
C LEU A 253 -0.01 12.42 -16.67
N ARG A 254 0.90 12.43 -15.68
CA ARG A 254 1.91 13.51 -15.54
C ARG A 254 2.84 13.59 -16.73
N ARG A 255 3.22 12.43 -17.31
CA ARG A 255 4.02 12.40 -18.54
C ARG A 255 3.25 13.02 -19.70
N TYR A 256 2.01 12.59 -19.90
CA TYR A 256 1.16 13.12 -20.97
C TYR A 256 0.90 14.61 -20.82
N ARG A 257 0.62 15.11 -19.60
CA ARG A 257 0.48 16.54 -19.30
C ARG A 257 1.65 17.35 -19.84
N LYS A 258 2.88 16.84 -19.61
CA LYS A 258 4.11 17.50 -20.05
C LYS A 258 4.29 17.44 -21.56
N GLU A 259 3.98 16.31 -22.20
CA GLU A 259 4.15 16.13 -23.65
C GLU A 259 3.10 16.88 -24.48
N ALA A 260 1.85 16.89 -24.02
CA ALA A 260 0.74 17.57 -24.69
C ALA A 260 0.59 19.05 -24.30
N GLU A 261 1.48 19.56 -23.43
CA GLU A 261 1.48 20.93 -22.92
C GLU A 261 0.10 21.38 -22.42
N LEU A 262 -0.60 20.49 -21.71
CA LEU A 262 -1.96 20.74 -21.23
C LEU A 262 -1.99 21.95 -20.29
N ASN A 263 -2.90 22.88 -20.55
CA ASN A 263 -3.16 23.97 -19.63
C ASN A 263 -3.87 23.46 -18.36
N SER A 264 -3.98 24.31 -17.33
CA SER A 264 -4.58 23.93 -16.05
C SER A 264 -6.00 23.38 -16.20
N PHE A 265 -6.84 23.97 -17.04
CA PHE A 265 -8.23 23.50 -17.23
C PHE A 265 -8.30 22.12 -17.90
N GLN A 266 -7.50 21.89 -18.95
CA GLN A 266 -7.41 20.59 -19.60
C GLN A 266 -6.85 19.52 -18.67
N TRP A 267 -5.88 19.90 -17.83
CA TRP A 267 -5.32 19.03 -16.82
C TRP A 267 -6.35 18.67 -15.75
N ASP A 268 -7.08 19.65 -15.20
CA ASP A 268 -8.12 19.41 -14.20
C ASP A 268 -9.22 18.49 -14.76
N HIS A 269 -9.64 18.72 -16.02
CA HIS A 269 -10.58 17.83 -16.70
C HIS A 269 -10.03 16.40 -16.83
N LEU A 270 -8.77 16.26 -17.26
CA LEU A 270 -8.13 14.96 -17.36
C LEU A 270 -7.92 14.28 -16.00
N GLN A 271 -7.70 15.02 -14.91
CA GLN A 271 -7.61 14.42 -13.57
C GLN A 271 -8.96 13.87 -13.10
N SER A 272 -10.07 14.53 -13.47
CA SER A 272 -11.42 14.13 -13.07
C SER A 272 -11.99 13.00 -13.92
N TYR A 273 -11.68 12.98 -15.22
CA TYR A 273 -12.32 12.08 -16.19
C TYR A 273 -11.33 11.18 -16.94
N GLY A 274 -10.03 11.40 -16.74
CA GLY A 274 -8.98 10.65 -17.41
C GLY A 274 -8.82 9.26 -16.82
N VAL A 275 -8.74 8.28 -17.71
CA VAL A 275 -8.54 6.88 -17.38
C VAL A 275 -7.28 6.40 -18.08
N VAL A 276 -6.40 5.74 -17.34
CA VAL A 276 -5.17 5.16 -17.89
C VAL A 276 -5.32 3.65 -17.94
N VAL A 277 -5.11 3.09 -19.13
CA VAL A 277 -5.06 1.64 -19.34
C VAL A 277 -3.64 1.24 -19.71
N HIS A 278 -2.91 0.65 -18.76
CA HIS A 278 -1.50 0.30 -18.95
C HIS A 278 -1.25 -1.19 -19.06
N GLN A 279 -0.14 -1.57 -19.71
CA GLN A 279 0.19 -2.97 -20.05
C GLN A 279 0.35 -3.93 -18.85
N ARG A 280 0.41 -3.38 -17.64
CA ARG A 280 0.51 -4.14 -16.37
C ARG A 280 -0.82 -4.35 -15.67
N MET A 281 -1.93 -3.89 -16.24
CA MET A 281 -3.24 -4.12 -15.65
C MET A 281 -3.66 -5.58 -15.78
N MET A 282 -4.30 -6.09 -14.75
CA MET A 282 -4.94 -7.40 -14.64
C MET A 282 -6.45 -7.26 -14.84
N ALA A 283 -7.14 -8.39 -14.90
CA ALA A 283 -8.58 -8.44 -15.14
C ALA A 283 -9.39 -7.59 -14.13
N GLU A 284 -9.03 -7.65 -12.85
CA GLU A 284 -9.74 -6.90 -11.79
C GLU A 284 -9.58 -5.39 -11.95
N GLN A 285 -8.39 -4.92 -12.33
CA GLN A 285 -8.13 -3.50 -12.55
C GLN A 285 -8.84 -2.99 -13.80
N LEU A 286 -8.89 -3.79 -14.87
CA LEU A 286 -9.66 -3.45 -16.08
C LEU A 286 -11.15 -3.37 -15.76
N LEU A 287 -11.66 -4.32 -14.98
CA LEU A 287 -13.05 -4.31 -14.55
C LEU A 287 -13.36 -3.08 -13.67
N GLN A 288 -12.50 -2.76 -12.71
CA GLN A 288 -12.66 -1.59 -11.84
C GLN A 288 -12.68 -0.27 -12.60
N VAL A 289 -11.84 -0.14 -13.64
CA VAL A 289 -11.83 1.05 -14.48
C VAL A 289 -13.09 1.15 -15.34
N TYR A 290 -13.56 0.02 -15.83
CA TYR A 290 -14.68 -0.05 -16.78
C TYR A 290 -16.06 0.00 -16.12
N ASP A 291 -16.19 -0.61 -14.94
CA ASP A 291 -17.43 -0.85 -14.20
C ASP A 291 -17.35 -0.18 -12.83
N GLU A 292 -18.05 0.95 -12.67
CA GLU A 292 -18.03 1.74 -11.43
C GLU A 292 -18.69 1.03 -10.25
N GLU A 293 -19.55 0.04 -10.53
CA GLU A 293 -20.17 -0.78 -9.50
C GLU A 293 -19.23 -1.87 -8.99
N TYR A 294 -18.10 -2.13 -9.65
CA TYR A 294 -17.15 -3.16 -9.22
C TYR A 294 -16.30 -2.68 -8.03
N TYR A 295 -16.59 -3.23 -6.86
CA TYR A 295 -15.84 -2.98 -5.63
C TYR A 295 -15.20 -4.27 -5.11
N PRO A 296 -13.89 -4.50 -5.34
CA PRO A 296 -13.20 -5.72 -4.92
C PRO A 296 -13.12 -5.89 -3.39
N ASP A 297 -13.29 -4.80 -2.64
CA ASP A 297 -13.03 -4.71 -1.20
C ASP A 297 -14.30 -4.77 -0.31
N VAL A 298 -15.48 -5.05 -0.87
CA VAL A 298 -16.72 -5.15 -0.05
C VAL A 298 -16.66 -6.43 0.78
N LEU A 299 -16.08 -6.35 1.98
CA LEU A 299 -15.88 -7.47 2.90
C LEU A 299 -17.07 -7.74 3.82
N GLU A 300 -18.03 -6.83 3.91
CA GLU A 300 -19.19 -7.00 4.76
C GLU A 300 -20.27 -7.77 3.99
N GLU A 301 -20.46 -9.05 4.35
CA GLU A 301 -21.73 -9.70 4.08
C GLU A 301 -22.79 -8.93 4.89
N PRO A 302 -23.81 -8.36 4.23
CA PRO A 302 -24.83 -7.59 4.92
C PRO A 302 -25.54 -8.48 5.95
N ASP A 303 -25.97 -7.86 7.06
CA ASP A 303 -26.66 -8.54 8.17
C ASP A 303 -28.04 -9.11 7.72
N ASP A 304 -28.56 -8.70 6.55
CA ASP A 304 -29.82 -9.16 5.97
C ASP A 304 -29.60 -10.28 4.93
N ASP A 305 -30.42 -11.34 5.02
CA ASP A 305 -30.38 -12.51 4.14
C ASP A 305 -30.67 -12.15 2.67
N GLU A 306 -31.52 -11.13 2.42
CA GLU A 306 -31.86 -10.67 1.06
C GLU A 306 -30.69 -9.93 0.41
N ASP A 307 -30.13 -8.93 1.10
CA ASP A 307 -28.95 -8.20 0.64
C ASP A 307 -27.75 -9.14 0.45
N ALA A 308 -27.63 -10.18 1.30
CA ALA A 308 -26.55 -11.16 1.19
C ALA A 308 -26.72 -12.08 -0.02
N ALA A 309 -27.95 -12.33 -0.48
CA ALA A 309 -28.20 -13.08 -1.70
C ALA A 309 -27.85 -12.25 -2.94
N GLU A 310 -28.24 -10.98 -2.98
CA GLU A 310 -27.91 -10.05 -4.06
C GLU A 310 -26.40 -9.86 -4.19
N LEU A 311 -25.70 -9.62 -3.07
CA LEU A 311 -24.24 -9.49 -3.07
C LEU A 311 -23.54 -10.76 -3.57
N ARG A 312 -24.07 -11.94 -3.24
CA ARG A 312 -23.53 -13.23 -3.75
C ARG A 312 -23.73 -13.38 -5.25
N GLU A 313 -24.89 -12.98 -5.77
CA GLU A 313 -25.16 -13.00 -7.21
C GLU A 313 -24.25 -12.01 -7.94
N GLN A 314 -24.14 -10.78 -7.45
CA GLN A 314 -23.27 -9.75 -8.01
C GLN A 314 -21.80 -10.21 -8.02
N ARG A 315 -21.31 -10.80 -6.92
CA ARG A 315 -19.96 -11.41 -6.86
C ARG A 315 -19.77 -12.54 -7.86
N GLN A 316 -20.78 -13.37 -8.09
CA GLN A 316 -20.69 -14.43 -9.11
C GLN A 316 -20.57 -13.82 -10.51
N GLN A 317 -21.36 -12.78 -10.81
CA GLN A 317 -21.27 -12.05 -12.07
C GLN A 317 -19.89 -11.41 -12.26
N TRP A 318 -19.34 -10.77 -11.22
CA TRP A 318 -17.99 -10.21 -11.27
C TRP A 318 -16.91 -11.28 -11.46
N ASN A 319 -16.99 -12.40 -10.74
CA ASN A 319 -16.03 -13.49 -10.92
C ASN A 319 -16.09 -14.08 -12.33
N GLN A 320 -17.29 -14.17 -12.92
CA GLN A 320 -17.44 -14.56 -14.32
C GLN A 320 -16.78 -13.54 -15.26
N ARG A 321 -17.05 -12.24 -15.09
CA ARG A 321 -16.41 -11.19 -15.90
C ARG A 321 -14.90 -11.18 -15.76
N ILE A 322 -14.37 -11.37 -14.55
CA ILE A 322 -12.92 -11.49 -14.31
C ILE A 322 -12.35 -12.66 -15.11
N ALA A 323 -12.97 -13.84 -15.06
CA ALA A 323 -12.50 -15.00 -15.82
C ALA A 323 -12.53 -14.77 -17.35
N GLU A 324 -13.55 -14.06 -17.86
CA GLU A 324 -13.63 -13.66 -19.27
C GLU A 324 -12.51 -12.68 -19.64
N LEU A 325 -12.21 -11.71 -18.76
CA LEU A 325 -11.10 -10.76 -18.95
C LEU A 325 -9.73 -11.43 -18.86
N GLU A 326 -9.54 -12.42 -17.98
CA GLU A 326 -8.32 -13.21 -17.92
C GLU A 326 -8.09 -14.00 -19.22
N ASP A 327 -9.14 -14.63 -19.78
CA ASP A 327 -9.07 -15.30 -21.08
C ASP A 327 -8.75 -14.30 -22.22
N ALA A 328 -9.32 -13.10 -22.18
CA ALA A 328 -8.99 -12.03 -23.13
C ALA A 328 -7.52 -11.55 -23.00
N LEU A 329 -7.05 -11.31 -21.77
CA LEU A 329 -5.67 -10.91 -21.46
C LEU A 329 -4.64 -11.98 -21.82
N SER A 330 -5.03 -13.26 -21.87
CA SER A 330 -4.14 -14.32 -22.37
C SER A 330 -3.85 -14.21 -23.88
N ARG A 331 -4.68 -13.47 -24.62
CA ARG A 331 -4.65 -13.34 -26.09
C ARG A 331 -4.29 -11.93 -26.59
N GLY A 332 -4.36 -10.92 -25.73
CA GLY A 332 -4.14 -9.53 -26.09
C GLY A 332 -3.56 -8.70 -24.94
N THR A 333 -3.19 -7.46 -25.22
CA THR A 333 -2.73 -6.54 -24.17
C THR A 333 -3.90 -5.92 -23.42
N PRO A 334 -3.73 -5.42 -22.18
CA PRO A 334 -4.79 -4.72 -21.46
C PRO A 334 -5.45 -3.59 -22.27
N GLN A 335 -4.65 -2.86 -23.05
CA GLN A 335 -5.14 -1.81 -23.94
C GLN A 335 -6.07 -2.34 -25.03
N GLN A 336 -5.72 -3.46 -25.67
CA GLN A 336 -6.55 -4.10 -26.69
C GLN A 336 -7.84 -4.62 -26.08
N VAL A 337 -7.75 -5.34 -24.97
CA VAL A 337 -8.91 -5.87 -24.25
C VAL A 337 -9.88 -4.75 -23.86
N PHE A 338 -9.36 -3.63 -23.33
CA PHE A 338 -10.20 -2.49 -22.96
C PHE A 338 -10.90 -1.83 -24.16
N ARG A 339 -10.20 -1.69 -25.30
CA ARG A 339 -10.82 -1.21 -26.55
C ARG A 339 -11.96 -2.12 -27.00
N ASP A 340 -11.72 -3.43 -26.99
CA ASP A 340 -12.72 -4.43 -27.36
C ASP A 340 -13.95 -4.36 -26.42
N MET A 341 -13.75 -4.16 -25.11
CA MET A 341 -14.83 -3.95 -24.14
C MET A 341 -15.70 -2.74 -24.48
N ILE A 342 -15.07 -1.60 -24.79
CA ILE A 342 -15.77 -0.37 -25.20
C ILE A 342 -16.56 -0.59 -26.50
N GLU A 343 -15.96 -1.23 -27.50
CA GLU A 343 -16.61 -1.51 -28.79
C GLU A 343 -17.84 -2.42 -28.64
N LEU A 344 -17.76 -3.44 -27.79
CA LEU A 344 -18.88 -4.35 -27.53
C LEU A 344 -20.07 -3.64 -26.85
N LYS A 345 -19.82 -2.75 -25.89
CA LYS A 345 -20.89 -2.01 -25.16
C LYS A 345 -21.48 -0.87 -25.98
N ASN A 346 -20.68 -0.20 -26.82
CA ASN A 346 -21.21 0.80 -27.74
C ASN A 346 -22.22 0.21 -28.75
N GLY A 347 -22.20 -1.11 -28.97
CA GLY A 347 -23.19 -1.82 -29.78
C GLY A 347 -24.50 -2.18 -29.07
N SER A 348 -24.61 -2.04 -27.75
CA SER A 348 -25.74 -2.57 -26.95
C SER A 348 -26.90 -1.59 -26.67
N GLY A 349 -26.85 -0.37 -27.21
CA GLY A 349 -28.05 0.47 -27.40
C GLY A 349 -28.40 1.51 -26.33
N ALA A 350 -27.65 1.65 -25.24
CA ALA A 350 -27.67 2.86 -24.39
C ALA A 350 -26.54 2.80 -23.33
N PRO A 351 -25.33 3.31 -23.62
CA PRO A 351 -24.36 3.52 -22.55
C PRO A 351 -24.58 4.90 -21.92
N SER A 352 -24.81 4.92 -20.61
CA SER A 352 -24.69 6.12 -19.76
C SER A 352 -23.25 6.68 -19.77
N THR A 353 -22.29 5.92 -20.27
CA THR A 353 -20.86 6.25 -20.28
C THR A 353 -20.30 6.28 -21.70
N GLN A 354 -19.77 7.42 -22.14
CA GLN A 354 -19.01 7.55 -23.38
C GLN A 354 -17.51 7.53 -23.09
N TRP A 355 -16.76 6.86 -23.96
CA TRP A 355 -15.31 6.72 -23.85
C TRP A 355 -14.64 7.35 -25.07
N GLU A 356 -13.69 8.26 -24.84
CA GLU A 356 -12.91 8.91 -25.89
C GLU A 356 -11.43 8.61 -25.72
N PHE A 357 -10.80 8.08 -26.77
CA PHE A 357 -9.36 7.84 -26.80
C PHE A 357 -8.59 9.15 -26.98
N GLN A 358 -7.65 9.43 -26.09
CA GLN A 358 -6.82 10.63 -26.15
C GLN A 358 -5.48 10.36 -26.83
N THR A 359 -4.69 9.41 -26.30
CA THR A 359 -3.35 9.10 -26.83
C THR A 359 -2.84 7.76 -26.30
N SER A 360 -1.72 7.29 -26.86
CA SER A 360 -0.89 6.23 -26.28
C SER A 360 0.48 6.78 -25.91
N ILE A 361 1.03 6.35 -24.78
CA ILE A 361 2.38 6.66 -24.33
C ILE A 361 3.19 5.38 -24.12
N THR A 362 4.52 5.46 -24.21
CA THR A 362 5.42 4.31 -23.99
C THR A 362 6.14 4.35 -22.66
N GLU A 363 6.26 5.53 -22.05
CA GLU A 363 6.97 5.74 -20.78
C GLU A 363 6.05 6.41 -19.74
N PRO A 364 6.20 6.09 -18.43
CA PRO A 364 7.11 5.08 -17.87
C PRO A 364 6.64 3.64 -18.10
N VAL A 365 5.42 3.46 -18.58
CA VAL A 365 4.81 2.18 -18.91
C VAL A 365 3.98 2.39 -20.18
N ALA A 366 3.94 1.40 -21.07
CA ALA A 366 3.06 1.49 -22.23
C ALA A 366 1.60 1.58 -21.75
N ALA A 367 0.91 2.64 -22.16
CA ALA A 367 -0.44 2.93 -21.70
C ALA A 367 -1.25 3.69 -22.75
N ASP A 368 -2.55 3.45 -22.76
CA ASP A 368 -3.53 4.28 -23.42
C ASP A 368 -4.17 5.22 -22.40
N ILE A 369 -4.41 6.46 -22.82
CA ILE A 369 -5.12 7.46 -22.04
C ILE A 369 -6.48 7.68 -22.71
N TRP A 370 -7.52 7.57 -21.89
CA TRP A 370 -8.91 7.72 -22.27
C TRP A 370 -9.54 8.84 -21.43
N THR A 371 -10.63 9.41 -21.91
CA THR A 371 -11.54 10.22 -21.10
C THR A 371 -12.90 9.54 -21.06
N ARG A 372 -13.51 9.56 -19.87
CA ARG A 372 -14.85 9.06 -19.62
C ARG A 372 -15.80 10.21 -19.43
N THR A 373 -16.87 10.29 -20.21
CA THR A 373 -17.95 11.25 -20.01
C THR A 373 -19.25 10.52 -19.74
N TYR A 374 -20.09 11.11 -18.91
CA TYR A 374 -21.42 10.59 -18.64
C TYR A 374 -22.40 11.28 -19.57
N ALA A 375 -23.35 10.53 -20.11
CA ALA A 375 -24.56 11.16 -20.59
C ALA A 375 -25.12 11.92 -19.38
N ASP A 376 -25.31 13.23 -19.55
CA ASP A 376 -26.08 14.00 -18.58
C ASP A 376 -27.44 13.29 -18.52
N ASP A 377 -27.73 12.64 -17.38
CA ASP A 377 -29.04 12.07 -17.09
C ASP A 377 -29.97 13.28 -16.93
N GLY A 378 -30.27 13.88 -18.08
CA GLY A 378 -30.48 15.31 -18.18
C GLY A 378 -31.63 15.72 -17.30
N ASP A 379 -31.36 16.70 -16.41
CA ASP A 379 -32.33 17.34 -15.52
C ASP A 379 -33.57 16.47 -15.36
N GLU A 380 -33.46 15.34 -14.63
CA GLU A 380 -34.66 14.79 -14.01
C GLU A 380 -35.23 15.98 -13.25
N ASP A 381 -36.23 16.63 -13.87
CA ASP A 381 -37.02 17.69 -13.29
C ASP A 381 -37.41 17.12 -11.94
N TRP A 382 -36.70 17.54 -10.89
CA TRP A 382 -37.10 17.36 -9.52
C TRP A 382 -38.36 18.21 -9.43
N GLU A 383 -39.47 17.72 -9.99
CA GLU A 383 -40.79 18.27 -9.82
C GLU A 383 -40.92 18.40 -8.31
N GLU A 384 -40.82 19.64 -7.82
CA GLU A 384 -41.06 19.98 -6.44
C GLU A 384 -42.45 19.43 -6.14
N ASP A 385 -42.51 18.30 -5.43
CA ASP A 385 -43.70 17.84 -4.74
C ASP A 385 -44.01 18.90 -3.66
N GLU A 386 -44.56 20.04 -4.10
CA GLU A 386 -45.24 21.02 -3.27
C GLU A 386 -46.58 20.41 -2.82
N ASP A 387 -46.58 19.74 -1.67
CA ASP A 387 -47.78 19.43 -0.87
C ASP A 387 -47.88 20.34 0.38
#